data_AF-A0A351BHR8-F1
#
_entry.id   AF-A0A351BHR8-F1
#
_cell.length_a   1.000
_cell.length_b   1.000
_cell.length_c   1.000
_cell.angle_alpha   90.00
_cell.angle_beta   90.00
_cell.angle_gamma   90.00
#
_symmetry.space_group_name_H-M   'P 1'
#
loop_
_entity.id
_entity.type
_entity.pdbx_description
1 polymer ?
#
loop_
_entity_poly.entity_id
_entity_poly.type
_entity_poly.pdbx_seq_one_letter_code
_entity_poly.pdbx_strand_id
1 'polypeptide(L)' 'HSYYNAERILVDAPAVREARVALAAAVRQVVRNGMSILGVSCPESM' A
#
# COMPACT_ATOMS: atom_id res chain seq x y z
N HIS A 1 -4.67 -8.62 -0.43
CA HIS A 1 -5.49 -8.62 -1.66
C HIS A 1 -6.95 -8.26 -1.44
N SER A 2 -7.62 -8.75 -0.39
CA SER A 2 -9.05 -8.49 -0.16
C SER A 2 -9.44 -7.00 -0.14
N TYR A 3 -8.61 -6.14 0.45
CA TYR A 3 -8.83 -4.69 0.44
C TYR A 3 -8.77 -4.06 -0.97
N TYR A 4 -7.78 -4.44 -1.78
CA TYR A 4 -7.63 -3.94 -3.15
C TYR A 4 -8.79 -4.35 -4.06
N ASN A 5 -9.38 -5.52 -3.80
CA ASN A 5 -10.52 -6.04 -4.56
C ASN A 5 -11.86 -5.46 -4.09
N ALA A 6 -11.98 -5.11 -2.81
CA ALA A 6 -13.21 -4.57 -2.22
C ALA A 6 -13.33 -3.05 -2.37
N GLU A 7 -12.21 -2.31 -2.41
CA GLU A 7 -12.21 -0.85 -2.34
C GLU A 7 -11.40 -0.21 -3.48
N ARG A 8 -12.07 0.62 -4.29
CA ARG A 8 -11.37 1.44 -5.31
C ARG A 8 -10.56 2.54 -4.63
N ILE A 9 -9.25 2.58 -4.89
CA ILE A 9 -8.38 3.63 -4.33
C ILE A 9 -8.56 4.95 -5.08
N LEU A 10 -8.65 4.89 -6.41
CA LEU A 10 -8.88 6.07 -7.26
C LEU A 10 -10.38 6.30 -7.39
N VAL A 11 -10.91 7.14 -6.49
CA VAL A 11 -12.29 7.62 -6.49
C VAL A 11 -12.33 9.14 -6.66
N ASP A 12 -13.44 9.66 -7.15
CA ASP A 12 -13.60 11.10 -7.41
C ASP A 12 -13.62 11.96 -6.13
N ALA A 13 -13.98 11.35 -4.99
CA ALA A 13 -13.96 12.01 -3.69
C ALA A 13 -12.52 12.23 -3.19
N PRO A 14 -12.00 13.48 -3.18
CA PRO A 14 -10.58 13.74 -2.93
C PRO A 14 -10.15 13.33 -1.53
N ALA A 15 -10.92 13.65 -0.48
CA ALA A 15 -10.57 13.26 0.89
C ALA A 15 -10.46 11.74 1.08
N VAL A 16 -11.37 10.98 0.46
CA VAL A 16 -11.38 9.52 0.52
C VAL A 16 -10.20 8.94 -0.26
N ARG A 17 -9.93 9.47 -1.45
CA ARG A 17 -8.78 9.06 -2.27
C ARG A 17 -7.46 9.30 -1.54
N GLU A 18 -7.23 10.51 -1.03
CA GLU A 18 -5.99 10.84 -0.31
C GLU A 18 -5.80 9.95 0.92
N ALA A 19 -6.86 9.69 1.70
CA ALA A 19 -6.79 8.79 2.84
C ALA A 19 -6.42 7.35 2.44
N ARG A 20 -6.99 6.84 1.35
CA ARG A 20 -6.68 5.49 0.83
C ARG A 20 -5.26 5.40 0.29
N VAL A 21 -4.78 6.43 -0.40
CA VAL A 21 -3.40 6.51 -0.89
C VAL A 21 -2.41 6.57 0.27
N ALA A 22 -2.67 7.39 1.29
CA ALA A 22 -1.84 7.47 2.50
C ALA A 22 -1.77 6.12 3.23
N LEU A 23 -2.90 5.44 3.37
CA LEU A 23 -2.96 4.09 3.95
C LEU A 23 -2.12 3.09 3.13
N ALA A 24 -2.25 3.09 1.81
CA ALA A 24 -1.48 2.21 0.93
C ALA A 24 0.03 2.48 1.05
N ALA A 25 0.44 3.75 1.12
CA ALA A 25 1.83 4.13 1.30
C ALA A 25 2.39 3.67 2.66
N ALA A 26 1.62 3.82 3.74
CA ALA A 26 1.99 3.35 5.07
C ALA A 26 2.19 1.82 5.09
N VAL A 27 1.25 1.05 4.52
CA VAL A 27 1.37 -0.40 4.40
C VAL A 27 2.61 -0.79 3.58
N ARG A 28 2.85 -0.11 2.44
CA ARG A 28 4.06 -0.32 1.61
C ARG A 28 5.33 -0.15 2.43
N GLN A 29 5.37 0.84 3.33
CA GLN A 29 6.53 1.08 4.20
C GLN A 29 6.72 -0.01 5.26
N VAL A 30 5.63 -0.45 5.91
CA VAL A 30 5.68 -1.52 6.92
C VAL A 30 6.22 -2.82 6.29
N VAL A 31 5.72 -3.17 5.11
CA VAL A 31 6.18 -4.36 4.38
C VAL A 31 7.66 -4.27 4.02
N ARG A 32 8.11 -3.13 3.51
CA ARG A 32 9.54 -2.88 3.23
C ARG A 32 10.41 -3.05 4.46
N ASN A 33 10.00 -2.47 5.59
CA ASN A 33 10.72 -2.58 6.85
C ASN A 33 10.83 -4.06 7.28
N GLY A 34 9.72 -4.80 7.21
CA GLY A 34 9.69 -6.23 7.51
C GLY A 34 10.62 -7.04 6.61
N MET A 35 10.60 -6.81 5.29
CA MET A 35 11.49 -7.49 4.34
C MET A 35 12.96 -7.16 4.59
N SER A 36 13.27 -5.91 4.91
CA SER A 36 14.63 -5.47 5.28
C SER A 36 15.13 -6.17 6.55
N ILE A 37 14.26 -6.36 7.55
CA ILE A 37 14.60 -7.10 8.78
C ILE A 37 14.89 -8.57 8.48
N LEU A 38 14.10 -9.17 7.59
CA LEU A 38 14.25 -10.57 7.18
C LEU A 38 15.43 -10.80 6.21
N GLY A 39 16.09 -9.73 5.74
CA GLY A 39 17.21 -9.82 4.81
C GLY A 39 16.81 -10.23 3.38
N VAL A 40 15.54 -10.04 3.01
CA VAL A 40 15.01 -10.39 1.68
C VAL A 40 14.72 -9.15 0.84
N SER A 41 14.82 -9.27 -0.48
CA SER A 41 14.58 -8.15 -1.40
C SER A 41 13.10 -7.77 -1.47
N CYS A 42 12.83 -6.46 -1.53
CA CYS A 42 11.49 -5.91 -1.76
C CYS A 42 11.44 -5.25 -3.15
N PRO A 43 11.10 -5.99 -4.22
CA PRO A 43 11.13 -5.45 -5.58
C PRO A 43 9.98 -4.47 -5.81
N GLU A 44 10.21 -3.47 -6.66
CA GLU A 44 9.20 -2.45 -7.03
C GLU A 44 8.23 -2.93 -8.13
N SER A 45 8.61 -3.97 -8.86
CA SER A 45 7.77 -4.70 -9.80
C SER A 45 7.94 -6.20 -9.55
N MET A 46 6.84 -6.93 -9.67
CA MET A 46 6.90 -8.39 -9.89
C MET A 46 7.07 -8.67 -11.38
#